data_AF-A0AAJ6GCM5-F1
#
_entry.id   AF-A0AAJ6GCM5-F1
#
_cell.length_a   1.000
_cell.length_b   1.000
_cell.length_c   1.000
_cell.angle_alpha   90.00
_cell.angle_beta   90.00
_cell.angle_gamma   90.00
#
_symmetry.space_group_name_H-M   'P 1'
#
loop_
_entity.id
_entity.type
_entity.pdbx_description
1 polymer ?
#
loop_
_entity_poly.entity_id
_entity_poly.type
_entity_poly.pdbx_seq_one_letter_code
_entity_poly.pdbx_strand_id
1 'polypeptide(L)'
;MRDVFFLSSMDSKRFSSVFRCEVERPIVLPNGHHALMVSCDPPVNGQELGHPLGIGELLLWSRFEDDDLWSFPAFPHFVQICLPDVDLRVDAMPASIAWGEIYETEADARAHEMSARPHPSAE
;
A
#
# COMPACT_ATOMS: atom_id res chain seq x y z
N MET A 1 13.17 1.52 -12.25
CA MET A 1 12.35 1.29 -11.04
C MET A 1 12.25 2.63 -10.33
N ARG A 2 11.06 3.07 -9.94
CA ARG A 2 10.92 4.27 -9.10
C ARG A 2 11.25 3.88 -7.67
N ASP A 3 12.18 4.58 -7.04
CA ASP A 3 12.57 4.32 -5.65
C ASP A 3 11.51 4.83 -4.66
N VAL A 4 10.65 5.78 -5.06
CA VAL A 4 9.67 6.42 -4.15
C VAL A 4 8.33 6.59 -4.85
N PHE A 5 7.25 6.34 -4.12
CA PHE A 5 5.88 6.60 -4.54
C PHE A 5 5.01 7.01 -3.34
N PHE A 6 3.77 7.41 -3.62
CA PHE A 6 2.82 7.84 -2.59
C PHE A 6 1.65 6.87 -2.52
N LEU A 7 1.43 6.28 -1.35
CA LEU A 7 0.37 5.33 -1.10
C LEU A 7 -0.81 6.04 -0.40
N SER A 8 -1.97 6.00 -1.03
CA SER A 8 -3.25 6.39 -0.42
C SER A 8 -4.07 5.13 -0.18
N SER A 9 -4.40 4.85 1.07
CA SER A 9 -5.26 3.69 1.37
C SER A 9 -6.73 4.07 1.23
N MET A 10 -7.53 3.13 0.75
CA MET A 10 -8.98 3.31 0.66
C MET A 10 -9.69 3.04 1.99
N ASP A 11 -8.99 2.46 2.98
CA ASP A 11 -9.54 2.20 4.32
C ASP A 11 -9.39 3.42 5.23
N SER A 12 -10.48 4.18 5.37
CA SER A 12 -10.49 5.51 5.99
C SER A 12 -10.21 5.50 7.50
N LYS A 13 -10.28 4.34 8.17
CA LYS A 13 -10.09 4.24 9.63
C LYS A 13 -8.64 3.97 10.02
N ARG A 14 -7.91 3.18 9.23
CA ARG A 14 -6.51 2.80 9.53
C ARG A 14 -5.46 3.67 8.85
N PHE A 15 -5.85 4.33 7.75
CA PHE A 15 -4.93 5.01 6.86
C PHE A 15 -5.50 6.38 6.43
N SER A 16 -5.72 7.26 7.40
CA SER A 16 -6.28 8.61 7.16
C SER A 16 -5.28 9.58 6.48
N SER A 17 -4.18 9.11 5.90
CA SER A 17 -3.14 9.96 5.31
C SER A 17 -2.46 9.30 4.12
N VAL A 18 -1.90 10.14 3.26
CA VAL A 18 -0.96 9.73 2.22
C VAL A 18 0.37 9.36 2.86
N PHE A 19 0.88 8.19 2.52
CA PHE A 19 2.16 7.67 2.98
C PHE A 19 3.20 7.82 1.87
N ARG A 20 4.38 8.33 2.22
CA ARG A 20 5.54 8.27 1.32
C ARG A 20 6.17 6.90 1.50
N CYS A 21 6.15 6.08 0.47
CA CYS A 21 6.74 4.75 0.53
C CYS A 21 7.93 4.64 -0.42
N GLU A 22 9.02 4.08 0.08
CA GLU A 22 10.23 3.80 -0.67
C GLU A 22 10.31 2.31 -1.00
N VAL A 23 10.65 1.98 -2.24
CA VAL A 23 10.84 0.59 -2.66
C VAL A 23 12.15 0.09 -2.06
N GLU A 24 12.07 -0.89 -1.16
CA GLU A 24 13.26 -1.57 -0.66
C GLU A 24 13.72 -2.67 -1.61
N ARG A 25 12.78 -3.54 -2.01
CA ARG A 25 13.08 -4.64 -2.93
C ARG A 25 11.84 -5.20 -3.64
N PRO A 26 11.98 -5.63 -4.90
CA PRO A 26 10.99 -6.49 -5.55
C PRO A 26 10.96 -7.89 -4.93
N ILE A 27 9.77 -8.47 -4.83
CA ILE A 27 9.53 -9.83 -4.32
C ILE A 27 8.63 -10.57 -5.32
N VAL A 28 8.92 -11.85 -5.55
CA VAL A 28 8.01 -12.75 -6.27
C VAL A 28 7.27 -13.58 -5.22
N LEU A 29 5.95 -13.49 -5.22
CA LEU A 29 5.09 -14.29 -4.35
C LEU A 29 5.07 -15.76 -4.82
N PRO A 30 4.71 -16.71 -3.95
CA PRO A 30 4.71 -18.13 -4.31
C PRO A 30 3.78 -18.51 -5.47
N ASN A 31 2.74 -17.69 -5.72
CA ASN A 31 1.84 -17.82 -6.87
C ASN A 31 2.42 -17.25 -8.18
N GLY A 32 3.65 -16.74 -8.17
CA GLY A 32 4.29 -16.09 -9.31
C GLY A 32 3.96 -14.61 -9.48
N HIS A 33 3.14 -14.01 -8.60
CA HIS A 33 2.79 -12.59 -8.70
C HIS A 33 3.93 -11.70 -8.21
N HIS A 34 4.04 -10.52 -8.82
CA HIS A 34 5.00 -9.51 -8.42
C HIS A 34 4.48 -8.67 -7.25
N ALA A 35 5.32 -8.57 -6.23
CA ALA A 35 5.13 -7.75 -5.06
C ALA A 35 6.32 -6.81 -4.86
N LEU A 36 6.14 -5.81 -4.03
CA LEU A 36 7.14 -4.85 -3.59
C LEU A 36 7.17 -4.83 -2.07
N MET A 37 8.34 -5.03 -1.49
CA MET A 37 8.59 -4.64 -0.11
C MET A 37 8.94 -3.17 -0.10
N VAL A 38 8.20 -2.40 0.70
CA VAL A 38 8.39 -0.96 0.79
C VAL A 38 8.44 -0.50 2.24
N SER A 39 9.27 0.50 2.50
CA SER A 39 9.27 1.21 3.78
C SER A 39 8.36 2.43 3.66
N CYS A 40 7.45 2.67 4.61
CA CYS A 40 6.55 3.81 4.58
C CYS A 40 6.81 4.77 5.76
N ASP A 41 6.83 6.06 5.45
CA ASP A 41 6.99 7.15 6.40
C ASP A 41 5.82 8.15 6.27
N PRO A 42 5.10 8.47 7.37
CA PRO A 42 5.23 7.87 8.71
C PRO A 42 4.79 6.39 8.74
N PRO A 43 5.15 5.60 9.77
CA PRO A 43 4.70 4.21 9.87
C PRO A 43 3.17 4.12 9.97
N VAL A 44 2.61 3.08 9.37
CA VAL A 44 1.17 2.79 9.39
C VAL A 44 0.73 2.45 10.81
N ASN A 45 -0.46 2.91 11.22
CA ASN A 45 -1.03 2.54 12.51
C ASN A 45 -1.38 1.04 12.53
N GLY A 46 -0.55 0.26 13.21
CA GLY A 46 -0.70 -1.18 13.37
C GLY A 46 -1.23 -1.63 14.73
N GLN A 47 -1.74 -0.71 15.57
CA GLN A 47 -2.17 -1.05 16.93
C GLN A 47 -3.25 -2.15 16.95
N GLU A 48 -4.22 -2.09 16.03
CA GLU A 48 -5.26 -3.11 15.89
C GLU A 48 -4.74 -4.46 15.35
N LEU A 49 -3.53 -4.46 14.78
CA LEU A 49 -2.88 -5.63 14.20
C LEU A 49 -1.81 -6.23 15.13
N GLY A 50 -1.68 -5.72 16.36
CA GLY A 50 -0.67 -6.17 17.32
C GLY A 50 0.72 -5.53 17.15
N HIS A 51 0.83 -4.46 16.36
CA HIS A 51 2.06 -3.68 16.17
C HIS A 51 1.93 -2.32 16.88
N PRO A 52 2.18 -2.24 18.21
CA PRO A 52 1.94 -1.03 19.00
C PRO A 52 2.84 0.15 18.65
N LEU A 53 3.98 -0.11 17.99
CA LEU A 53 4.94 0.90 17.53
C LEU A 53 4.65 1.39 16.10
N GLY A 54 3.61 0.86 15.45
CA GLY A 54 3.35 1.07 14.04
C GLY A 54 4.10 0.09 13.14
N ILE A 55 3.74 0.10 11.85
CA ILE A 55 4.28 -0.78 10.82
C ILE A 55 5.05 0.10 9.83
N GLY A 56 6.37 0.04 9.88
CA GLY A 56 7.27 0.83 9.01
C GLY A 56 7.53 0.20 7.65
N GLU A 57 7.27 -1.10 7.49
CA GLU A 57 7.47 -1.85 6.25
C GLU A 57 6.15 -2.49 5.82
N LEU A 58 5.84 -2.47 4.54
CA LEU A 58 4.64 -3.07 3.98
C LEU A 58 4.99 -3.90 2.76
N LEU A 59 4.25 -4.98 2.57
CA LEU A 59 4.27 -5.74 1.35
C LEU A 59 3.09 -5.29 0.48
N LEU A 60 3.38 -4.78 -0.71
CA LEU A 60 2.37 -4.37 -1.68
C LEU A 60 2.39 -5.33 -2.87
N TRP A 61 1.22 -5.80 -3.29
CA TRP A 61 1.11 -6.58 -4.52
C TRP A 61 -0.14 -6.18 -5.31
N SER A 62 -0.11 -6.42 -6.61
CA SER A 62 -1.14 -5.89 -7.51
C SER A 62 -2.48 -6.51 -7.20
N ARG A 63 -3.54 -5.69 -7.19
CA ARG A 63 -4.90 -6.19 -7.09
C ARG A 63 -5.31 -7.00 -8.33
N PHE A 64 -4.76 -6.65 -9.48
CA PHE A 64 -5.10 -7.26 -10.77
C PHE A 64 -3.99 -8.22 -11.19
N GLU A 65 -4.38 -9.43 -11.61
CA GLU A 65 -3.47 -10.53 -11.96
C GLU A 65 -2.56 -10.19 -13.16
N ASP A 66 -3.07 -9.38 -14.09
CA ASP A 66 -2.34 -8.95 -15.29
C ASP A 66 -1.49 -7.68 -15.10
N ASP A 67 -1.54 -7.04 -13.92
CA ASP A 67 -0.89 -5.75 -13.70
C ASP A 67 0.43 -5.93 -12.92
N ASP A 68 1.50 -5.38 -13.48
CA ASP A 68 2.87 -5.59 -13.01
C ASP A 68 3.36 -4.37 -12.23
N LEU A 69 3.51 -4.55 -10.92
CA LEU A 69 4.01 -3.51 -10.02
C LEU A 69 5.48 -3.17 -10.22
N TRP A 70 6.26 -4.00 -10.92
CA TRP A 70 7.66 -3.66 -11.16
C TRP A 70 7.85 -2.63 -12.27
N SER A 71 6.88 -2.54 -13.19
CA SER A 71 6.94 -1.66 -14.35
C SER A 71 6.12 -0.38 -14.20
N PHE A 72 5.17 -0.30 -13.26
CA PHE A 72 4.30 0.86 -13.02
C PHE A 72 3.79 1.53 -14.30
N PRO A 73 3.04 0.82 -15.16
CA PRO A 73 2.64 1.33 -16.47
C PRO A 73 1.73 2.57 -16.42
N ALA A 74 0.91 2.77 -15.38
CA ALA A 74 0.00 3.92 -15.28
C ALA A 74 -0.52 4.19 -13.86
N PHE A 75 -0.55 5.45 -13.42
CA PHE A 75 -1.10 5.84 -12.12
C PHE A 75 -2.58 6.26 -12.23
N PRO A 76 -3.43 5.96 -11.22
CA PRO A 76 -3.12 5.22 -9.99
C PRO A 76 -3.07 3.69 -10.18
N HIS A 77 -2.20 3.03 -9.41
CA HIS A 77 -2.13 1.56 -9.35
C HIS A 77 -2.84 1.03 -8.10
N PHE A 78 -3.76 0.09 -8.28
CA PHE A 78 -4.50 -0.52 -7.18
C PHE A 78 -3.74 -1.70 -6.59
N VAL A 79 -3.43 -1.62 -5.31
CA VAL A 79 -2.62 -2.61 -4.60
C VAL A 79 -3.32 -3.14 -3.36
N GLN A 80 -2.99 -4.38 -3.02
CA GLN A 80 -3.28 -4.96 -1.73
C GLN A 80 -2.11 -4.65 -0.78
N ILE A 81 -2.44 -4.13 0.40
CA ILE A 81 -1.50 -3.86 1.48
C ILE A 81 -1.49 -5.07 2.41
N CYS A 82 -0.31 -5.64 2.61
CA CYS A 82 -0.06 -6.79 3.47
C CYS A 82 1.01 -6.43 4.52
N LEU A 83 0.98 -7.15 5.64
CA LEU A 83 2.05 -7.06 6.65
C LEU A 83 3.37 -7.56 6.07
N PRO A 84 4.52 -7.04 6.55
CA PRO A 84 5.85 -7.47 6.09
C PRO A 84 6.27 -8.82 6.67
N ASP A 85 5.64 -9.23 7.79
CA ASP A 85 5.97 -10.38 8.64
C ASP A 85 5.55 -11.74 8.03
N VAL A 86 5.62 -11.84 6.71
CA VAL A 86 5.19 -13.03 6.00
C VAL A 86 6.40 -13.94 5.85
N ASP A 87 6.56 -14.83 6.83
CA ASP A 87 7.15 -16.13 6.56
C ASP A 87 6.20 -16.84 5.57
N LEU A 88 6.31 -16.46 4.30
CA LEU A 88 5.52 -16.97 3.18
C LEU A 88 5.81 -18.45 3.09
N ARG A 89 5.01 -19.26 3.80
CA ARG A 89 4.90 -20.66 3.45
C ARG A 89 4.61 -20.71 1.95
N VAL A 90 5.30 -21.61 1.26
CA VAL A 90 5.22 -21.77 -0.20
C VAL A 90 3.77 -21.87 -0.70
N ASP A 91 2.84 -22.28 0.18
CA ASP A 91 1.42 -22.48 -0.13
C ASP A 91 0.47 -21.41 0.45
N ALA A 92 0.97 -20.36 1.10
CA ALA A 92 0.13 -19.36 1.79
C ALA A 92 0.30 -17.94 1.21
N MET A 93 -0.81 -17.36 0.77
CA MET A 93 -0.86 -15.96 0.35
C MET A 93 -0.77 -15.02 1.55
N PRO A 94 -0.09 -13.87 1.43
CA PRO A 94 -0.06 -12.87 2.48
C PRO A 94 -1.49 -12.34 2.72
N ALA A 95 -1.90 -12.27 3.98
CA ALA A 95 -3.21 -11.73 4.32
C ALA A 95 -3.26 -10.23 4.00
N SER A 96 -4.19 -9.82 3.14
CA SER A 96 -4.45 -8.41 2.87
C SER A 96 -5.09 -7.78 4.12
N ILE A 97 -4.44 -6.74 4.64
CA ILE A 97 -4.92 -5.97 5.81
C ILE A 97 -5.70 -4.72 5.39
N ALA A 98 -5.44 -4.22 4.17
CA ALA A 98 -6.10 -3.06 3.57
C ALA A 98 -5.83 -3.02 2.07
N TRP A 99 -6.58 -2.17 1.37
CA TRP A 99 -6.43 -1.90 -0.04
C TRP A 99 -5.99 -0.45 -0.22
N GLY A 100 -5.14 -0.20 -1.20
CA GLY A 100 -4.65 1.14 -1.47
C GLY A 100 -4.37 1.39 -2.93
N GLU A 101 -4.02 2.63 -3.20
CA GLU A 101 -3.71 3.16 -4.50
C GLU A 101 -2.35 3.83 -4.45
N ILE A 102 -1.49 3.48 -5.38
CA ILE A 102 -0.17 4.07 -5.54
C ILE A 102 -0.26 5.20 -6.56
N TYR A 103 0.39 6.32 -6.23
CA TYR A 103 0.47 7.53 -7.02
C TYR A 103 1.92 7.95 -7.25
N GLU A 104 2.14 8.65 -8.37
CA GLU A 104 3.43 9.23 -8.70
C GLU A 104 3.79 10.40 -7.78
N THR A 105 2.82 11.25 -7.46
CA THR A 105 3.04 12.45 -6.65
C THR A 105 2.17 12.45 -5.40
N GLU A 106 2.67 13.12 -4.36
CA GLU A 106 1.90 13.37 -3.13
C GLU A 106 0.63 14.16 -3.41
N ALA A 107 0.69 15.10 -4.36
CA ALA A 107 -0.43 15.95 -4.73
C ALA A 107 -1.58 15.12 -5.32
N ASP A 108 -1.28 14.14 -6.19
CA ASP A 108 -2.29 13.27 -6.77
C ASP A 108 -2.94 12.37 -5.70
N ALA A 109 -2.12 11.78 -4.83
CA ALA A 109 -2.61 10.98 -3.71
C ALA A 109 -3.50 11.80 -2.77
N ARG A 110 -3.10 13.03 -2.44
CA ARG A 110 -3.88 13.94 -1.57
C ARG A 110 -5.16 14.42 -2.24
N ALA A 111 -5.14 14.70 -3.54
CA ALA A 111 -6.32 15.11 -4.29
C ALA A 111 -7.38 13.99 -4.29
N HIS A 112 -6.95 12.74 -4.41
CA HIS A 112 -7.84 11.59 -4.27
C HIS A 112 -8.39 11.46 -2.86
N GLU A 113 -7.52 11.55 -1.84
CA GLU A 113 -7.92 11.48 -0.42
C GLU A 113 -8.97 12.55 -0.08
N MET A 114 -8.77 13.80 -0.51
CA MET A 114 -9.74 14.89 -0.35
C MET A 114 -11.06 14.64 -1.09
N SER A 115 -11.02 14.00 -2.26
CA SER A 115 -12.23 13.64 -3.02
C SER A 115 -12.98 12.47 -2.38
N ALA A 116 -12.26 11.58 -1.68
CA ALA A 116 -12.82 10.42 -0.99
C ALA A 116 -13.37 10.76 0.41
N ARG A 117 -12.94 11.88 1.02
CA ARG A 117 -13.57 12.38 2.23
C ARG A 117 -15.00 12.83 1.91
N PRO A 118 -16.04 12.31 2.60
CA PRO A 118 -17.35 12.92 2.50
C PRO A 118 -17.22 14.37 2.94
N HIS A 119 -17.71 15.30 2.11
CA HIS A 119 -17.89 16.68 2.49
C HIS A 119 -18.49 16.72 3.91
N PRO A 120 -17.91 17.46 4.87
CA PRO A 120 -18.67 17.75 6.08
C PRO A 120 -19.94 18.44 5.60
N SER A 121 -21.08 17.78 5.79
CA SER A 121 -22.38 18.39 5.60
C SER A 121 -22.33 19.73 6.33
N ALA A 122 -22.44 20.82 5.57
CA ALA A 122 -22.57 22.15 6.12
C ALA A 122 -23.85 22.15 6.98
N GLU A 123 -23.68 22.37 8.30
CA GLU A 123 -24.76 22.88 9.15
C GLU A 123 -24.99 24.36 8.89
#